data_AF-A0A318Y3F8-F1
#
_entry.id   AF-A0A318Y3F8-F1
#
_cell.length_a   1.000
_cell.length_b   1.000
_cell.length_c   1.000
_cell.angle_alpha   90.00
_cell.angle_beta   90.00
_cell.angle_gamma   90.00
#
_symmetry.space_group_name_H-M   'P 1'
#
loop_
_entity.id
_entity.type
_entity.pdbx_description
1 polymer ?
#
loop_
_entity_poly.entity_id
_entity_poly.type
_entity_poly.pdbx_seq_one_letter_code
_entity_poly.pdbx_strand_id
1 'polypeptide(L)'
;MQSQEASAVRGGILAHAPGLGKTVTALTHIYLAPNLLPPGKKSYRPILICCPASVVGQWADEVWNRFGGVFNVIIFHGFKTMKRGPMRKAHIVETISDLRKKLEGL
;
A
#
# COMPACT_ATOMS: atom_id res chain seq x y z
N MET A 1 -20.26 20.64 -9.38
CA MET A 1 -19.53 19.36 -9.42
C MET A 1 -19.16 19.08 -10.86
N GLN A 2 -17.87 18.91 -11.15
CA GLN A 2 -17.40 18.74 -12.54
C GLN A 2 -17.66 17.29 -13.00
N SER A 3 -17.90 17.10 -14.30
CA SER A 3 -18.23 15.80 -14.94
C SER A 3 -17.27 14.65 -14.59
N GLN A 4 -16.02 14.94 -14.20
CA GLN A 4 -15.04 13.93 -13.79
C GLN A 4 -15.44 13.18 -12.50
N GLU A 5 -16.20 13.81 -11.61
CA GLU A 5 -16.69 13.18 -10.37
C GLU A 5 -17.83 12.16 -10.62
N ALA A 6 -18.40 12.15 -11.83
CA ALA A 6 -19.47 11.25 -12.23
C ALA A 6 -18.97 9.92 -12.82
N SER A 7 -17.66 9.65 -12.80
CA SER A 7 -17.09 8.41 -13.30
C SER A 7 -17.65 7.19 -12.56
N ALA A 8 -17.91 6.10 -13.30
CA ALA A 8 -18.27 4.81 -12.74
C ALA A 8 -17.15 4.19 -11.88
N VAL A 9 -15.89 4.62 -12.10
CA VAL A 9 -14.72 4.18 -11.33
C VAL A 9 -14.49 5.14 -10.18
N ARG A 10 -14.48 4.60 -8.96
CA ARG A 10 -14.15 5.36 -7.74
C ARG A 10 -12.64 5.47 -7.58
N GLY A 11 -12.15 6.66 -7.23
CA GLY A 11 -10.73 6.94 -7.02
C GLY A 11 -10.35 8.31 -7.55
N GLY A 12 -9.04 8.59 -7.62
CA GLY A 12 -8.53 9.86 -8.14
C GLY A 12 -7.01 9.94 -8.12
N ILE A 13 -6.50 11.04 -8.67
CA ILE A 13 -5.07 11.36 -8.69
C ILE A 13 -4.78 12.41 -7.63
N LEU A 14 -3.95 12.08 -6.64
CA LEU A 14 -3.49 13.04 -5.64
C LEU A 14 -2.21 13.75 -6.10
N ALA A 15 -2.37 14.82 -6.88
CA ALA A 15 -1.27 15.54 -7.54
C ALA A 15 -0.74 16.74 -6.73
N HIS A 16 -0.61 16.61 -5.40
CA HIS A 16 -0.01 17.67 -4.57
C HIS A 16 1.49 17.83 -4.85
N ALA A 17 2.03 19.03 -4.58
CA ALA A 17 3.46 19.28 -4.57
C ALA A 17 4.23 18.31 -3.64
N PRO A 18 5.52 18.02 -3.90
CA PRO A 18 6.37 17.29 -2.95
C PRO A 18 6.36 17.94 -1.56
N GLY A 19 6.42 17.15 -0.49
CA GLY A 19 6.40 17.65 0.89
C GLY A 19 5.00 17.88 1.50
N LEU A 20 3.93 17.96 0.70
CA LEU A 20 2.55 18.16 1.21
C LEU A 20 1.88 16.89 1.77
N GLY A 21 2.67 15.92 2.26
CA GLY A 21 2.13 14.79 3.03
C GLY A 21 1.36 13.71 2.25
N LYS A 22 1.54 13.61 0.92
CA LYS A 22 0.85 12.61 0.08
C LYS A 22 0.90 11.17 0.62
N THR A 23 2.05 10.76 1.16
CA THR A 23 2.24 9.43 1.76
C THR A 23 1.30 9.22 2.95
N VAL A 24 1.25 10.19 3.87
CA VAL A 24 0.37 10.14 5.04
C VAL A 24 -1.08 10.15 4.60
N THR A 25 -1.46 11.02 3.65
CA THR A 25 -2.82 11.06 3.10
C THR A 25 -3.24 9.70 2.54
N ALA A 26 -2.37 9.04 1.76
CA ALA A 26 -2.65 7.72 1.21
C ALA A 26 -2.83 6.66 2.30
N LEU A 27 -1.93 6.60 3.30
CA LEU A 27 -2.01 5.65 4.40
C LEU A 27 -3.23 5.87 5.30
N THR A 28 -3.56 7.13 5.61
CA THR A 28 -4.78 7.49 6.34
C THR A 28 -6.03 7.08 5.57
N HIS A 29 -6.05 7.27 4.25
CA HIS A 29 -7.17 6.82 3.42
C HIS A 29 -7.33 5.29 3.48
N ILE A 30 -6.23 4.55 3.37
CA ILE A 30 -6.21 3.08 3.51
C ILE A 30 -6.77 2.65 4.87
N TYR A 31 -6.39 3.34 5.95
CA TYR A 31 -6.87 3.04 7.30
C TYR A 31 -8.37 3.32 7.47
N LEU A 32 -8.86 4.45 6.96
CA LEU A 32 -10.22 4.90 7.18
C LEU A 32 -11.23 4.27 6.22
N ALA A 33 -10.83 3.93 4.99
CA ALA A 33 -11.75 3.46 3.96
C ALA A 33 -12.64 2.27 4.39
N PRO A 34 -12.13 1.24 5.10
CA PRO A 34 -12.98 0.15 5.60
C PRO A 34 -14.03 0.59 6.63
N ASN A 35 -13.74 1.64 7.41
CA ASN A 35 -14.65 2.18 8.43
C ASN A 35 -15.75 3.04 7.83
N LEU A 36 -15.56 3.54 6.62
CA LEU A 36 -16.55 4.30 5.86
C LEU A 36 -17.53 3.41 5.08
N LEU A 37 -17.33 2.09 5.08
CA LEU A 37 -18.25 1.15 4.44
C LEU A 37 -19.49 0.92 5.31
N PRO A 38 -20.69 0.76 4.71
CA PRO A 38 -21.89 0.40 5.45
C PRO A 38 -21.71 -0.88 6.28
N PRO A 39 -22.38 -1.01 7.44
CA PRO A 39 -22.42 -2.24 8.22
C PRO A 39 -22.78 -3.44 7.32
N GLY A 40 -22.03 -4.54 7.44
CA GLY A 40 -22.24 -5.76 6.64
C GLY A 40 -21.48 -5.81 5.30
N LYS A 41 -20.78 -4.74 4.89
CA LYS A 41 -19.92 -4.72 3.69
C LYS A 41 -18.41 -4.63 3.98
N LYS A 42 -17.98 -4.95 5.21
CA LYS A 42 -16.56 -5.00 5.59
C LYS A 42 -15.86 -6.16 4.90
N SER A 43 -15.49 -5.98 3.63
CA SER A 43 -14.60 -6.88 2.90
C SER A 43 -13.22 -6.23 2.89
N TYR A 44 -12.34 -6.68 3.77
CA TYR A 44 -10.94 -6.29 3.70
C TYR A 44 -10.34 -6.91 2.45
N ARG A 45 -9.80 -6.07 1.57
CA ARG A 45 -9.03 -6.50 0.39
C ARG A 45 -7.58 -6.10 0.60
N PRO A 46 -6.61 -6.96 0.24
CA PRO A 46 -5.21 -6.58 0.29
C PRO A 46 -4.98 -5.35 -0.61
N ILE A 47 -4.14 -4.43 -0.15
CA ILE A 47 -3.81 -3.18 -0.84
C ILE A 47 -2.34 -3.25 -1.30
N LEU A 48 -2.11 -2.99 -2.58
CA LEU A 48 -0.77 -2.93 -3.17
C LEU A 48 -0.34 -1.47 -3.28
N ILE A 49 0.81 -1.14 -2.69
CA ILE A 49 1.49 0.14 -2.87
C ILE A 49 2.67 -0.10 -3.82
N CYS A 50 2.63 0.53 -5.00
CA CYS A 50 3.74 0.51 -5.94
C CYS A 50 4.51 1.82 -5.84
N CYS A 51 5.83 1.74 -5.68
CA CYS A 51 6.71 2.91 -5.59
C CYS A 51 8.10 2.59 -6.14
N PRO A 52 8.91 3.62 -6.49
CA PRO A 52 10.31 3.41 -6.83
C PRO A 52 11.07 2.67 -5.72
N ALA A 53 11.99 1.79 -6.09
CA ALA A 53 12.73 0.96 -5.13
C ALA A 53 13.48 1.78 -4.06
N SER A 54 13.93 3.00 -4.41
CA SER A 54 14.64 3.91 -3.52
C SER A 54 13.80 4.43 -2.35
N VAL A 55 12.47 4.42 -2.44
CA VAL A 55 11.58 4.95 -1.39
C VAL A 55 10.80 3.89 -0.63
N VAL A 56 11.04 2.59 -0.89
CA VAL A 56 10.34 1.49 -0.20
C VAL A 56 10.59 1.54 1.31
N GLY A 57 11.83 1.83 1.74
CA GLY A 57 12.16 2.00 3.16
C GLY A 57 11.37 3.14 3.80
N GLN A 58 11.26 4.28 3.13
CA GLN A 58 10.49 5.43 3.61
C GLN A 58 9.00 5.08 3.78
N TRP A 59 8.40 4.31 2.85
CA TRP A 59 7.03 3.83 3.01
C TRP A 59 6.88 2.90 4.22
N ALA A 60 7.84 1.98 4.41
CA ALA A 60 7.84 1.08 5.56
C ALA A 60 7.93 1.82 6.89
N ASP A 61 8.83 2.81 6.98
CA ASP A 61 9.02 3.64 8.17
C ASP A 61 7.77 4.47 8.48
N GLU A 62 7.14 5.07 7.47
CA GLU A 62 5.90 5.83 7.66
C GLU A 62 4.74 4.95 8.17
N VAL A 63 4.64 3.71 7.67
CA VAL A 63 3.66 2.76 8.19
C VAL A 63 3.98 2.37 9.63
N TRP A 64 5.23 2.02 9.93
CA TRP A 64 5.62 1.60 11.28
C TRP A 64 5.43 2.72 12.31
N ASN A 65 5.89 3.93 11.99
CA ASN A 65 5.89 5.06 12.92
C ASN A 65 4.49 5.63 13.19
N ARG A 66 3.56 5.55 12.22
CA ARG A 66 2.21 6.14 12.37
C ARG A 66 1.09 5.13 12.53
N PHE A 67 1.29 3.91 12.04
CA PHE A 67 0.29 2.84 11.99
C PHE A 67 0.86 1.51 12.51
N GLY A 68 1.87 1.57 13.39
CA GLY A 68 2.48 0.39 14.00
C GLY A 68 1.45 -0.52 14.64
N GLY A 69 1.48 -1.81 14.26
CA GLY A 69 0.54 -2.82 14.73
C GLY A 69 -0.86 -2.79 14.09
N VAL A 70 -1.18 -1.79 13.27
CA VAL A 70 -2.48 -1.67 12.58
C VAL A 70 -2.52 -2.50 11.30
N PHE A 71 -1.43 -2.47 10.53
CA PHE A 71 -1.35 -3.16 9.24
C PHE A 71 -0.43 -4.37 9.31
N ASN A 72 -0.85 -5.48 8.69
CA ASN A 72 0.05 -6.57 8.34
C ASN A 72 0.73 -6.23 7.00
N VAL A 73 1.94 -5.69 7.05
CA VAL A 73 2.66 -5.20 5.87
C VAL A 73 3.61 -6.26 5.35
N ILE A 74 3.46 -6.58 4.06
CA ILE A 74 4.41 -7.41 3.32
C ILE A 74 5.23 -6.50 2.42
N ILE A 75 6.53 -6.46 2.67
CA ILE A 75 7.46 -5.66 1.89
C ILE A 75 8.04 -6.50 0.75
N PHE A 76 7.89 -5.97 -0.46
CA PHE A 76 8.34 -6.62 -1.69
C PHE A 76 9.39 -5.76 -2.44
N HIS A 77 10.69 -5.89 -2.08
CA HIS A 77 11.80 -5.22 -2.79
C HIS A 77 13.18 -5.85 -2.48
N GLY A 78 14.13 -5.65 -3.41
CA GLY A 78 15.56 -5.99 -3.28
C GLY A 78 15.91 -7.45 -3.59
N PHE A 79 17.21 -7.75 -3.62
CA PHE A 79 17.76 -9.10 -3.79
C PHE A 79 17.96 -9.82 -2.45
N LYS A 80 18.08 -11.15 -2.47
CA LYS A 80 18.05 -12.11 -1.33
C LYS A 80 18.87 -11.75 -0.06
N THR A 81 19.87 -10.88 -0.15
CA THR A 81 20.87 -10.65 0.92
C THR A 81 20.52 -9.57 1.95
N MET A 82 19.51 -8.74 1.73
CA MET A 82 19.15 -7.71 2.73
C MET A 82 18.20 -8.26 3.80
N LYS A 83 18.72 -8.72 4.94
CA LYS A 83 17.96 -8.99 6.17
C LYS A 83 18.25 -7.89 7.19
N ARG A 84 17.46 -6.82 7.23
CA ARG A 84 17.44 -5.90 8.39
C ARG A 84 16.01 -5.43 8.66
N GLY A 85 15.53 -5.67 9.87
CA GLY A 85 14.29 -5.13 10.41
C GLY A 85 13.35 -6.19 11.03
N PRO A 86 12.55 -5.83 12.05
CA PRO A 86 11.54 -6.69 12.67
C PRO A 86 10.35 -7.00 11.74
N MET A 87 10.22 -6.28 10.63
CA MET A 87 9.25 -6.57 9.58
C MET A 87 9.65 -7.85 8.85
N ARG A 88 8.88 -8.93 9.06
CA ARG A 88 9.02 -10.15 8.29
C ARG A 88 8.78 -9.82 6.82
N LYS A 89 9.85 -9.80 6.02
CA LYS A 89 9.77 -9.94 4.57
C LYS A 89 9.00 -11.22 4.28
N ALA A 90 7.70 -11.13 4.03
CA ALA A 90 6.90 -12.35 3.86
C ALA A 90 7.25 -13.04 2.54
N HIS A 91 7.46 -12.29 1.46
CA HIS A 91 7.80 -12.87 0.16
C HIS A 91 8.75 -12.00 -0.65
N ILE A 92 9.81 -12.63 -1.18
CA ILE A 92 10.73 -12.05 -2.19
C ILE A 92 10.28 -12.56 -3.55
N VAL A 93 10.12 -11.65 -4.49
CA VAL A 93 9.93 -11.85 -5.92
C VAL A 93 10.90 -10.90 -6.65
N GLU A 94 11.34 -11.19 -7.86
CA GLU A 94 12.36 -10.35 -8.51
C GLU A 94 11.78 -9.68 -9.76
N THR A 95 10.68 -10.24 -10.26
CA THR A 95 9.96 -9.78 -11.44
C THR A 95 8.45 -9.79 -11.20
N ILE A 96 7.72 -9.04 -12.03
CA ILE A 96 6.26 -9.05 -12.03
C ILE A 96 5.69 -10.45 -12.38
N SER A 97 6.45 -11.23 -13.16
CA SER A 97 6.14 -12.61 -13.49
C SER A 97 6.19 -13.52 -12.27
N ASP A 98 7.17 -13.32 -11.39
CA ASP A 98 7.27 -14.09 -10.14
C ASP A 98 6.14 -13.73 -9.17
N LEU A 99 5.75 -12.46 -9.13
CA LEU A 99 4.61 -12.00 -8.34
C LEU A 99 3.31 -12.68 -8.82
N ARG A 100 3.07 -12.73 -10.14
CA ARG A 100 1.89 -13.40 -10.72
C ARG A 100 1.83 -14.87 -10.32
N LYS A 101 2.92 -15.62 -10.51
CA LYS A 101 3.00 -17.05 -10.13
C LYS A 101 2.67 -17.29 -8.65
N LYS A 102 3.06 -16.37 -7.76
CA LYS A 102 2.75 -16.50 -6.33
C LYS A 102 1.33 -16.14 -5.96
N LEU A 103 0.72 -15.20 -6.67
CA LEU A 103 -0.69 -14.85 -6.47
C LEU A 103 -1.65 -15.91 -7.01
N GLU A 104 -1.24 -16.66 -8.04
CA GLU A 104 -2.01 -17.76 -8.62
C GLU A 104 -1.92 -19.08 -7.81
N GLY A 105 -0.96 -19.18 -6.89
CA GLY A 105 -0.76 -20.34 -6.01
C GLY A 105 -1.32 -20.18 -4.59
N LEU A 106 -2.04 -19.09 -4.31
CA LEU A 106 -2.74 -18.78 -3.05
C LEU A 106 -4.25 -19.01 -3.21
#